data_AF-A0A1G3IRE5-F1
#
_entry.id   AF-A0A1G3IRE5-F1
#
_cell.length_a   1.000
_cell.length_b   1.000
_cell.length_c   1.000
_cell.angle_alpha   90.00
_cell.angle_beta   90.00
_cell.angle_gamma   90.00
#
_symmetry.space_group_name_H-M   'P 1'
#
loop_
_entity.id
_entity.type
_entity.pdbx_description
1 polymer ?
#
loop_
_entity_poly.entity_id
_entity_poly.type
_entity_poly.pdbx_seq_one_letter_code
_entity_poly.pdbx_strand_id
1 'polypeptide(L)'
;MGVEPFLLSSSIVGVLAQRLVRRLCTDCREAYPPDETELALLAAHGRPSVLYRPVGCPNCNQTGYRGRTGIYELLEVDERLRSMIHARDSEQQLRDYAVQSGMKNLRDDGLRWVMSGDTSVEEVIRATRD
;
A
#
# COMPACT_ATOMS: atom_id res chain seq x y z
N MET A 1 -21.89 12.85 7.99
CA MET A 1 -21.86 12.33 9.37
C MET A 1 -22.01 13.42 10.44
N GLY A 2 -21.87 14.71 10.13
CA GLY A 2 -22.29 15.81 11.01
C GLY A 2 -21.42 16.00 12.26
N VAL A 3 -20.20 15.46 12.29
CA VAL A 3 -19.29 15.60 13.43
C VAL A 3 -18.56 16.94 13.34
N GLU A 4 -18.53 17.68 14.44
CA GLU A 4 -17.83 18.96 14.52
C GLU A 4 -16.30 18.78 14.41
N PRO A 5 -15.58 19.60 13.60
CA PRO A 5 -14.15 19.44 13.38
C PRO A 5 -13.28 19.50 14.63
N PHE A 6 -13.66 20.30 15.63
CA PHE A 6 -12.96 20.33 16.92
C PHE A 6 -13.00 18.99 17.65
N LEU A 7 -14.09 18.23 17.53
CA LEU A 7 -14.18 16.89 18.10
C LEU A 7 -13.28 15.93 17.32
N LEU A 8 -13.21 16.05 15.99
CA LEU A 8 -12.31 15.24 15.17
C LEU A 8 -10.84 15.50 15.50
N SER A 9 -10.44 16.78 15.61
CA SER A 9 -9.05 17.14 15.90
C SER A 9 -8.60 16.76 17.31
N SER A 10 -9.51 16.75 18.28
CA SER A 10 -9.18 16.40 19.68
C SER A 10 -9.27 14.91 20.01
N SER A 11 -10.02 14.12 19.23
CA SER A 11 -10.27 12.70 19.55
C SER A 11 -9.57 11.70 18.64
N ILE A 12 -9.23 12.07 17.40
CA ILE A 12 -8.56 11.16 16.47
C ILE A 12 -7.06 11.20 16.71
N VAL A 13 -6.48 10.04 17.03
CA VAL A 13 -5.03 9.86 17.16
C VAL A 13 -4.41 9.38 15.85
N GLY A 14 -5.18 8.66 15.04
CA GLY A 14 -4.75 8.17 13.74
C GLY A 14 -5.88 7.51 12.96
N VAL A 15 -5.65 7.32 11.66
CA VAL A 15 -6.53 6.58 10.75
C VAL A 15 -5.69 5.54 10.02
N LEU A 16 -6.08 4.27 10.14
CA LEU A 16 -5.44 3.17 9.43
C LEU A 16 -6.35 2.70 8.29
N ALA A 17 -5.89 2.90 7.06
CA ALA A 17 -6.46 2.25 5.89
C ALA A 17 -5.74 0.91 5.64
N GLN A 18 -6.51 -0.11 5.29
CA GLN A 18 -6.00 -1.45 5.03
C GLN A 18 -6.65 -2.06 3.79
N ARG A 19 -5.83 -2.75 2.98
CA ARG A 19 -6.29 -3.69 1.95
C ARG A 19 -5.62 -5.04 2.13
N LEU A 20 -6.20 -6.09 1.54
CA LEU A 20 -5.62 -7.42 1.52
C LEU A 20 -5.10 -7.74 0.11
N VAL A 21 -3.84 -8.14 0.03
CA VAL A 21 -3.21 -8.70 -1.17
C VAL A 21 -2.99 -10.19 -0.98
N ARG A 22 -3.20 -10.96 -2.05
CA ARG A 22 -2.87 -12.38 -2.07
C ARG A 22 -1.36 -12.57 -2.09
N ARG A 23 -0.86 -13.56 -1.36
CA ARG A 23 0.56 -13.91 -1.38
C ARG A 23 0.86 -14.89 -2.50
N LEU A 24 1.97 -14.72 -3.19
CA LEU A 24 2.43 -15.66 -4.22
C LEU A 24 2.64 -17.04 -3.60
N CYS A 25 2.25 -18.08 -4.32
CA CYS A 25 2.53 -19.44 -3.89
C CYS A 25 4.05 -19.71 -3.99
N THR A 26 4.69 -20.03 -2.87
CA THR A 26 6.13 -20.30 -2.81
C THR A 26 6.54 -21.54 -3.60
N ASP A 27 5.60 -22.45 -3.85
CA ASP A 27 5.86 -23.71 -4.55
C ASP A 27 5.90 -23.55 -6.08
N CYS A 28 5.28 -22.49 -6.62
CA CYS A 28 5.15 -22.32 -8.08
C CYS A 28 5.38 -20.90 -8.59
N ARG A 29 5.75 -19.93 -7.75
CA ARG A 29 6.09 -18.58 -8.24
C ARG A 29 7.28 -18.65 -9.19
N GLU A 30 7.20 -17.88 -10.27
CA GLU A 30 8.26 -17.83 -11.29
C GLU A 30 9.03 -16.53 -11.18
N ALA A 31 10.36 -16.62 -11.19
CA ALA A 31 11.25 -15.47 -11.26
C ALA A 31 11.34 -14.94 -12.69
N TYR A 32 11.25 -13.63 -12.88
CA TYR A 32 11.42 -12.97 -14.17
C TYR A 32 12.13 -11.62 -14.03
N PRO A 33 12.87 -11.16 -15.07
CA PRO A 33 13.42 -9.82 -15.06
C PRO A 33 12.31 -8.78 -15.25
N PRO A 34 12.24 -7.72 -14.43
CA PRO A 34 11.22 -6.69 -14.57
C PRO A 34 11.36 -5.89 -15.86
N ASP A 35 10.23 -5.44 -16.41
CA ASP A 35 10.22 -4.53 -17.56
C ASP A 35 10.42 -3.05 -17.14
N GLU A 36 10.57 -2.15 -18.12
CA GLU A 36 10.77 -0.72 -17.84
C GLU A 36 9.59 -0.07 -17.08
N THR A 37 8.37 -0.57 -17.27
CA THR A 37 7.18 -0.07 -16.56
C THR A 37 7.24 -0.46 -15.09
N GLU A 38 7.59 -1.71 -14.80
CA GLU A 38 7.76 -2.21 -13.44
C GLU A 38 8.95 -1.56 -12.74
N LEU A 39 10.05 -1.35 -13.44
CA LEU A 39 11.20 -0.61 -12.93
C LEU A 39 10.84 0.84 -12.60
N ALA A 40 10.06 1.51 -13.45
CA ALA A 40 9.58 2.87 -13.18
C ALA A 40 8.64 2.90 -11.96
N LEU A 41 7.75 1.92 -11.83
CA LEU A 41 6.86 1.78 -10.68
C LEU A 41 7.63 1.60 -9.36
N LEU A 42 8.75 0.87 -9.41
CA LEU A 42 9.57 0.53 -8.25
C LEU A 42 10.69 1.53 -7.97
N ALA A 43 10.86 2.58 -8.77
CA ALA A 43 12.01 3.48 -8.71
C ALA A 43 12.28 4.07 -7.32
N ALA A 44 11.23 4.34 -6.54
CA ALA A 44 11.34 4.84 -5.15
C ALA A 44 11.72 3.76 -4.11
N HIS A 45 11.60 2.48 -4.47
CA HIS A 45 11.86 1.32 -3.61
C HIS A 45 13.15 0.58 -3.96
N GLY A 46 13.73 0.85 -5.13
CA GLY A 46 14.96 0.24 -5.61
C GLY A 46 14.83 -0.29 -7.04
N ARG A 47 15.86 -0.99 -7.51
CA ARG A 47 15.91 -1.52 -8.87
C ARG A 47 16.16 -3.04 -8.81
N PRO A 48 15.12 -3.86 -8.62
CA PRO A 48 15.30 -5.31 -8.52
C PRO A 48 15.73 -5.88 -9.87
N SER A 49 16.60 -6.88 -9.86
CA SER A 49 16.94 -7.64 -11.07
C SER A 49 15.95 -8.78 -11.35
N VAL A 50 15.13 -9.13 -10.36
CA VAL A 50 14.16 -10.23 -10.40
C VAL A 50 12.89 -9.83 -9.66
N LEU A 51 11.74 -10.07 -10.27
CA LEU A 51 10.42 -10.08 -9.65
C LEU A 51 9.81 -11.48 -9.74
N TYR A 52 8.67 -11.66 -9.07
CA TYR A 52 7.94 -12.93 -9.06
C TYR A 52 6.50 -12.78 -9.54
N ARG A 53 6.06 -13.74 -10.36
CA ARG A 53 4.70 -13.80 -10.92
C ARG A 53 3.99 -15.12 -10.60
N PRO A 54 2.64 -15.12 -10.55
CA PRO A 54 1.88 -16.35 -10.31
C PRO A 54 1.93 -17.29 -11.52
N VAL A 55 2.02 -18.59 -11.29
CA VAL A 55 1.90 -19.63 -12.34
C VAL A 55 0.69 -20.53 -12.09
N GLY A 56 0.62 -21.13 -10.91
CA GLY A 56 -0.43 -22.08 -10.55
C GLY A 56 0.12 -23.51 -10.39
N CYS A 57 -0.32 -24.18 -9.33
CA CYS A 57 -0.01 -25.57 -9.06
C CYS A 57 -1.10 -26.19 -8.17
N PRO A 58 -1.11 -27.52 -7.96
CA PRO A 58 -2.06 -28.17 -7.06
C PRO A 58 -2.07 -27.60 -5.63
N ASN A 59 -0.92 -27.18 -5.09
CA ASN A 59 -0.83 -26.65 -3.72
C ASN A 59 -1.52 -25.30 -3.52
N CYS A 60 -1.77 -24.57 -4.61
CA CYS A 60 -2.49 -23.30 -4.60
C CYS A 60 -3.81 -23.34 -5.39
N ASN A 61 -4.33 -24.54 -5.67
CA ASN A 61 -5.53 -24.75 -6.48
C ASN A 61 -5.48 -24.03 -7.84
N GLN A 62 -4.31 -24.08 -8.49
CA GLN A 62 -4.06 -23.45 -9.80
C GLN A 62 -4.23 -21.92 -9.83
N THR A 63 -4.24 -21.25 -8.68
CA THR A 63 -4.39 -19.77 -8.65
C THR A 63 -3.08 -19.02 -8.76
N GLY A 64 -1.96 -19.67 -8.41
CA GLY A 64 -0.65 -19.03 -8.26
C GLY A 64 -0.48 -18.25 -6.94
N TYR A 65 -1.49 -18.26 -6.07
CA TYR A 65 -1.49 -17.55 -4.79
C TYR A 65 -1.90 -18.45 -3.62
N ARG A 66 -1.31 -18.26 -2.45
CA ARG A 66 -1.65 -19.00 -1.24
C ARG A 66 -1.57 -18.11 0.00
N GLY A 67 -2.72 -17.85 0.61
CA GLY A 67 -2.84 -16.93 1.74
C GLY A 67 -2.90 -15.47 1.32
N ARG A 68 -2.99 -14.58 2.31
CA ARG A 68 -3.11 -13.12 2.12
C ARG A 68 -2.24 -12.41 3.16
N THR A 69 -1.84 -11.19 2.84
CA THR A 69 -1.23 -10.26 3.79
C THR A 69 -1.88 -8.89 3.68
N GLY A 70 -1.77 -8.09 4.74
CA GLY A 70 -2.24 -6.72 4.76
C GLY A 70 -1.23 -5.77 4.13
N ILE A 71 -1.75 -4.78 3.42
CA ILE A 71 -1.04 -3.55 3.09
C ILE A 71 -1.72 -2.39 3.81
N TYR A 72 -0.92 -1.44 4.29
CA TYR A 72 -1.36 -0.45 5.26
C TYR A 72 -0.96 0.97 4.85
N GLU A 73 -1.87 1.91 5.08
CA GLU A 73 -1.62 3.35 5.04
C GLU A 73 -2.05 3.92 6.40
N LEU A 74 -1.10 4.42 7.16
CA LEU A 74 -1.32 4.94 8.51
C LEU A 74 -1.13 6.45 8.51
N LEU A 75 -2.25 7.16 8.67
CA LEU A 75 -2.25 8.60 8.95
C LEU A 75 -2.19 8.80 10.45
N GLU A 76 -1.05 9.23 10.98
CA GLU A 76 -0.93 9.67 12.36
C GLU A 76 -1.35 11.14 12.48
N VAL A 77 -2.21 11.45 13.46
CA VAL A 77 -2.72 12.80 13.67
C VAL A 77 -1.82 13.53 14.67
N ASP A 78 -0.80 14.19 14.13
CA ASP A 78 0.08 15.09 14.87
C ASP A 78 -0.55 16.48 15.11
N GLU A 79 0.15 17.36 15.82
CA GLU A 79 -0.38 18.68 16.17
C GLU A 79 -0.66 19.58 14.96
N ARG A 80 0.13 19.44 13.89
CA ARG A 80 -0.07 20.20 12.66
C ARG A 80 -1.32 19.73 11.94
N LEU A 81 -1.50 18.42 11.82
CA LEU A 81 -2.69 17.83 11.20
C LEU A 81 -3.96 18.17 12.01
N ARG A 82 -3.89 18.17 13.35
CA ARG A 82 -4.99 18.65 14.22
C ARG A 82 -5.39 20.09 13.89
N SER A 83 -4.40 20.96 13.73
CA SER A 83 -4.62 22.36 13.39
C SER A 83 -5.28 22.51 12.01
N MET A 84 -4.84 21.72 11.03
CA MET A 84 -5.42 21.71 9.67
C MET A 84 -6.87 21.19 9.69
N ILE A 85 -7.16 20.13 10.46
CA ILE A 85 -8.53 19.63 10.66
C ILE A 85 -9.42 20.70 11.30
N HIS A 86 -8.91 21.38 12.33
CA HIS A 86 -9.64 22.46 12.99
C HIS A 86 -9.94 23.64 12.05
N ALA A 87 -8.97 23.98 11.19
CA ALA A 87 -9.09 25.02 10.17
C ALA A 87 -9.98 24.62 8.98
N ARG A 88 -10.40 23.35 8.88
CA ARG A 88 -11.13 22.77 7.74
C ARG A 88 -10.35 22.88 6.42
N ASP A 89 -9.05 22.66 6.49
CA ASP A 89 -8.22 22.55 5.28
C ASP A 89 -8.73 21.41 4.38
N SER A 90 -8.46 21.53 3.08
CA SER A 90 -8.91 20.53 2.11
C SER A 90 -8.24 19.17 2.33
N GLU A 91 -8.93 18.11 1.91
CA GLU A 91 -8.39 16.74 1.92
C GLU A 91 -7.03 16.65 1.21
N GLN A 92 -6.87 17.36 0.08
CA GLN A 92 -5.62 17.39 -0.66
C GLN A 92 -4.48 17.97 0.20
N GLN A 93 -4.71 19.08 0.90
CA GLN A 93 -3.70 19.68 1.78
C GLN A 93 -3.33 18.75 2.94
N LEU A 94 -4.31 18.08 3.54
CA LEU A 94 -4.07 17.10 4.61
C LEU A 94 -3.22 15.93 4.09
N ARG A 95 -3.55 15.40 2.92
CA ARG A 95 -2.82 14.30 2.28
C ARG A 95 -1.40 14.71 1.91
N ASP A 96 -1.22 15.89 1.32
CA ASP A 96 0.10 16.41 0.95
C ASP A 96 1.00 16.54 2.17
N TYR A 97 0.49 17.12 3.27
CA TYR A 97 1.23 17.20 4.53
C TYR A 97 1.56 15.82 5.09
N ALA A 98 0.60 14.89 5.09
CA ALA A 98 0.81 13.54 5.62
C ALA A 98 1.92 12.80 4.85
N VAL A 99 1.90 12.87 3.52
CA VAL A 99 2.94 12.27 2.66
C VAL A 99 4.30 12.93 2.91
N GLN A 100 4.35 14.26 3.01
CA GLN A 100 5.59 14.99 3.34
C GLN A 100 6.13 14.63 4.73
N SER A 101 5.25 14.28 5.66
CA SER A 101 5.58 13.86 7.02
C SER A 101 5.96 12.37 7.12
N GLY A 102 6.07 11.67 5.98
CA GLY A 102 6.54 10.29 5.91
C GLY A 102 5.44 9.23 5.90
N MET A 103 4.17 9.60 5.79
CA MET A 103 3.08 8.64 5.58
C MET A 103 3.31 7.88 4.27
N LYS A 104 3.34 6.55 4.35
CA LYS A 104 3.36 5.66 3.19
C LYS A 104 1.95 5.33 2.77
N ASN A 105 1.67 5.43 1.48
CA ASN A 105 0.38 5.05 0.95
C ASN A 105 0.26 3.52 0.80
N LEU A 106 -0.97 3.03 0.56
CA LEU A 106 -1.24 1.59 0.40
C LEU A 106 -0.41 0.95 -0.71
N ARG A 107 -0.16 1.67 -1.81
CA ARG A 107 0.60 1.18 -2.95
C ARG A 107 2.07 1.03 -2.59
N ASP A 108 2.67 2.01 -1.93
CA ASP A 108 4.07 1.98 -1.49
C ASP A 108 4.32 0.81 -0.52
N ASP A 109 3.41 0.57 0.43
CA ASP A 109 3.52 -0.60 1.32
C ASP A 109 3.31 -1.93 0.55
N GLY A 110 2.45 -1.94 -0.46
CA GLY A 110 2.30 -3.07 -1.37
C GLY A 110 3.56 -3.36 -2.18
N LEU A 111 4.21 -2.33 -2.74
CA LEU A 111 5.42 -2.46 -3.53
C LEU A 111 6.60 -3.00 -2.70
N ARG A 112 6.64 -2.71 -1.40
CA ARG A 112 7.59 -3.36 -0.47
C ARG A 112 7.46 -4.89 -0.48
N TRP A 113 6.24 -5.43 -0.56
CA TRP A 113 6.00 -6.88 -0.65
C TRP A 113 6.30 -7.46 -2.03
N VAL A 114 6.19 -6.65 -3.09
CA VAL A 114 6.63 -7.04 -4.43
C VAL A 114 8.15 -7.21 -4.44
N MET A 115 8.88 -6.26 -3.85
CA MET A 115 10.33 -6.32 -3.72
C MET A 115 10.83 -7.53 -2.93
N SER A 116 10.06 -8.03 -1.96
CA SER A 116 10.39 -9.26 -1.22
C SER A 116 9.94 -10.54 -1.94
N GLY A 117 9.22 -10.43 -3.06
CA GLY A 117 8.67 -11.57 -3.80
C GLY A 117 7.49 -12.25 -3.11
N ASP A 118 6.83 -11.58 -2.15
CA ASP A 118 5.69 -12.12 -1.40
C ASP A 118 4.35 -11.92 -2.13
N THR A 119 4.24 -10.92 -2.99
CA THR A 119 3.07 -10.64 -3.84
C THR A 119 3.53 -10.23 -5.25
N SER A 120 2.61 -10.17 -6.21
CA SER A 120 2.88 -9.67 -7.56
C SER A 120 2.56 -8.19 -7.70
N VAL A 121 3.15 -7.55 -8.72
CA VAL A 121 2.81 -6.17 -9.15
C VAL A 121 1.32 -6.05 -9.46
N GLU A 122 0.78 -7.01 -10.21
CA GLU A 122 -0.63 -7.07 -10.59
C GLU A 122 -1.57 -7.06 -9.38
N GLU A 123 -1.21 -7.79 -8.32
CA GLU A 123 -2.02 -7.91 -7.12
C GLU A 123 -2.04 -6.60 -6.30
N VAL A 124 -0.91 -5.90 -6.23
CA VAL A 124 -0.83 -4.57 -5.61
C VAL A 124 -1.65 -3.56 -6.40
N ILE A 125 -1.50 -3.54 -7.72
CA ILE A 125 -2.30 -2.67 -8.59
C ILE A 125 -3.79 -2.96 -8.40
N ARG A 126 -4.21 -4.23 -8.39
CA ARG A 126 -5.60 -4.63 -8.17
C ARG A 126 -6.15 -4.13 -6.83
N ALA A 127 -5.37 -4.23 -5.76
CA ALA A 127 -5.81 -3.87 -4.41
C ALA A 127 -5.81 -2.35 -4.14
N THR A 128 -5.09 -1.58 -4.97
CA THR A 128 -4.88 -0.12 -4.81
C THR A 128 -5.41 0.69 -6.01
N ARG A 129 -6.33 0.10 -6.79
CA ARG A 129 -7.15 0.84 -7.75
C ARG A 129 -8.29 1.50 -6.99
N ASP A 130 -8.17 2.80 -6.79
CA ASP A 130 -9.26 3.72 -6.51
C ASP A 130 -9.34 4.72 -7.67
#